data_AF-A0A968NFA8-F1
#
_entry.id   AF-A0A968NFA8-F1
#
_cell.length_a   1.000
_cell.length_b   1.000
_cell.length_c   1.000
_cell.angle_alpha   90.00
_cell.angle_beta   90.00
_cell.angle_gamma   90.00
#
_symmetry.space_group_name_H-M   'P 1'
#
loop_
_entity.id
_entity.type
_entity.pdbx_description
1 polymer ?
#
loop_
_entity_poly.entity_id
_entity_poly.type
_entity_poly.pdbx_seq_one_letter_code
_entity_poly.pdbx_strand_id
1 'polypeptide(L)'
;MTTNLFAQAMGVTGTSEAGPSVASHYFGEVDLDLQQVALIRGVGRVPYAPDDPSQRGLRPSLEISISLHCEDRNGTPYSLRRAMLAMDKRQPDWIEVTLPSLQALGVGEPSDIHGKFAHVELVQTGTYTDRQGVLKRLTAFRFVELFGTELEMHAARDLHFADRANGHANGATVAAPKPPQARTNGNGHTPKPLAPVAAPKPAQARASVATGTPVAGNSDRAAALKVAETLWQTALHTDDPVGTLETLMKDVPVVKQAGITVEDQAVQEWISRDLIPF
;
A
#
# COMPACT_ATOMS: atom_id res chain seq x y z
N MET A 1 -26.70 20.88 -48.04
CA MET A 1 -26.75 21.83 -46.91
C MET A 1 -27.83 21.34 -45.95
N THR A 2 -27.44 20.56 -44.94
CA THR A 2 -28.31 20.32 -43.78
C THR A 2 -27.40 20.07 -42.58
N THR A 3 -27.36 21.07 -41.71
CA THR A 3 -26.61 21.14 -40.46
C THR A 3 -27.24 20.21 -39.44
N ASN A 4 -26.46 19.36 -38.77
CA ASN A 4 -26.83 18.83 -37.47
C ASN A 4 -25.75 19.21 -36.45
N LEU A 5 -26.19 20.12 -35.59
CA LEU A 5 -25.53 20.72 -34.46
C LEU A 5 -25.91 19.88 -33.23
N PHE A 6 -24.99 19.16 -32.61
CA PHE A 6 -25.17 18.75 -31.21
C PHE A 6 -23.83 18.64 -30.48
N ALA A 7 -23.67 19.60 -29.57
CA ALA A 7 -23.02 19.57 -28.26
C ALA A 7 -21.57 19.04 -28.12
N GLN A 8 -20.66 20.02 -27.96
CA GLN A 8 -19.59 19.97 -26.97
C GLN A 8 -20.14 19.69 -25.56
N ALA A 9 -19.45 18.84 -24.79
CA ALA A 9 -18.90 19.18 -23.48
C ALA A 9 -18.30 17.91 -22.83
N MET A 10 -17.01 17.98 -22.51
CA MET A 10 -16.33 17.41 -21.33
C MET A 10 -14.87 17.16 -21.70
N GLY A 11 -14.10 18.24 -21.64
CA GLY A 11 -12.65 18.13 -21.54
C GLY A 11 -12.26 17.69 -20.13
N VAL A 12 -11.43 16.66 -20.05
CA VAL A 12 -10.33 16.57 -19.08
C VAL A 12 -9.15 15.97 -19.85
N THR A 13 -8.40 16.84 -20.52
CA THR A 13 -7.04 16.56 -20.99
C THR A 13 -6.11 16.65 -19.80
N GLY A 14 -5.89 15.53 -19.12
CA GLY A 14 -4.77 15.37 -18.20
C GLY A 14 -3.52 14.98 -18.98
N THR A 15 -2.83 15.96 -19.58
CA THR A 15 -1.50 15.78 -20.13
C THR A 15 -0.52 15.61 -18.96
N SER A 16 -0.12 14.38 -18.66
CA SER A 16 0.91 14.12 -17.65
C SER A 16 2.29 14.45 -18.21
N GLU A 17 2.76 15.65 -17.91
CA GLU A 17 4.13 16.10 -18.11
C GLU A 17 5.12 15.25 -17.27
N ALA A 18 6.36 15.13 -17.75
CA ALA A 18 7.40 14.29 -17.18
C ALA A 18 7.97 14.88 -15.88
N GLY A 19 7.52 14.35 -14.74
CA GLY A 19 8.20 14.45 -13.44
C GLY A 19 8.64 13.06 -12.93
N PRO A 20 9.55 12.98 -11.93
CA PRO A 20 9.93 11.71 -11.33
C PRO A 20 8.68 10.98 -10.86
N SER A 21 8.57 9.69 -11.23
CA SER A 21 7.42 8.83 -10.97
C SER A 21 7.13 8.77 -9.47
N VAL A 22 6.25 9.63 -8.98
CA VAL A 22 5.68 9.51 -7.64
C VAL A 22 4.76 8.30 -7.71
N ALA A 23 5.21 7.19 -7.13
CA ALA A 23 4.37 6.03 -6.91
C ALA A 23 3.05 6.51 -6.29
N SER A 24 1.95 6.25 -6.98
CA SER A 24 0.64 6.71 -6.52
C SER A 24 0.10 5.66 -5.57
N HIS A 25 -0.01 6.05 -4.30
CA HIS A 25 -0.51 5.19 -3.23
C HIS A 25 -2.03 5.38 -3.10
N TYR A 26 -2.73 4.28 -2.92
CA TYR A 26 -4.18 4.22 -2.86
C TYR A 26 -4.62 3.33 -1.71
N PHE A 27 -5.75 3.68 -1.11
CA PHE A 27 -6.37 2.96 -0.01
C PHE A 27 -7.83 2.73 -0.39
N GLY A 28 -8.31 1.51 -0.23
CA GLY A 28 -9.70 1.20 -0.56
C GLY A 28 -10.08 -0.26 -0.36
N GLU A 29 -11.36 -0.55 -0.56
CA GLU A 29 -11.90 -1.91 -0.60
C GLU A 29 -11.55 -2.58 -1.93
N VAL A 30 -11.14 -3.84 -1.86
CA VAL A 30 -10.75 -4.65 -3.00
C VAL A 30 -11.93 -5.49 -3.47
N ASP A 31 -12.40 -5.20 -4.67
CA ASP A 31 -13.26 -6.09 -5.44
C ASP A 31 -12.42 -6.88 -6.45
N LEU A 32 -12.73 -8.18 -6.56
CA LEU A 32 -12.00 -9.13 -7.39
C LEU A 32 -12.98 -9.94 -8.22
N ASP A 33 -12.78 -9.91 -9.53
CA ASP A 33 -13.52 -10.70 -10.50
C ASP A 33 -12.57 -11.60 -11.29
N LEU A 34 -12.95 -12.87 -11.41
CA LEU A 34 -12.16 -13.93 -12.04
C LEU A 34 -12.96 -14.53 -13.19
N GLN A 35 -12.48 -14.33 -14.42
CA GLN A 35 -13.18 -14.79 -15.61
C GLN A 35 -12.29 -15.63 -16.52
N GLN A 36 -12.83 -16.73 -17.05
CA GLN A 36 -12.18 -17.44 -18.14
C GLN A 36 -12.39 -16.70 -19.46
N VAL A 37 -11.30 -16.47 -20.19
CA VAL A 37 -11.29 -15.74 -21.46
C VAL A 37 -10.57 -16.52 -22.55
N ALA A 38 -11.03 -16.41 -23.79
CA ALA A 38 -10.30 -16.81 -24.98
C ALA A 38 -9.57 -15.61 -25.59
N LEU A 39 -8.39 -15.85 -26.15
CA LEU A 39 -7.64 -14.86 -26.90
C LEU A 39 -7.78 -15.14 -28.40
N ILE A 40 -8.67 -14.40 -29.07
CA ILE A 40 -8.90 -14.53 -30.51
C ILE A 40 -8.04 -13.50 -31.25
N ARG A 41 -7.22 -13.95 -32.21
CA ARG A 41 -6.38 -13.06 -33.02
C ARG A 41 -7.25 -12.05 -33.77
N GLY A 42 -6.90 -10.76 -33.65
CA GLY A 42 -7.63 -9.66 -34.30
C GLY A 42 -8.85 -9.15 -33.52
N VAL A 43 -9.43 -9.97 -32.63
CA VAL A 43 -10.57 -9.58 -31.77
C VAL A 43 -10.09 -9.16 -30.38
N GLY A 44 -9.16 -9.92 -29.78
CA GLY A 44 -8.65 -9.68 -28.44
C GLY A 44 -9.23 -10.66 -27.42
N ARG A 45 -9.48 -10.17 -26.21
CA ARG A 45 -10.02 -10.95 -25.09
C ARG A 45 -11.54 -11.08 -25.24
N VAL A 46 -12.06 -12.30 -25.18
CA VAL A 46 -13.51 -12.58 -25.18
C VAL A 46 -13.85 -13.61 -24.09
N PRO A 47 -15.06 -13.60 -23.52
CA PRO A 47 -15.49 -14.65 -22.60
C PRO A 47 -15.33 -16.03 -23.23
N TYR A 48 -14.75 -16.97 -22.48
CA TYR A 48 -14.56 -18.33 -22.96
C TYR A 48 -15.90 -19.06 -23.08
N ALA A 49 -16.20 -19.57 -24.27
CA ALA A 49 -17.39 -20.35 -24.56
C ALA A 49 -16.98 -21.62 -25.32
N PRO A 50 -17.11 -22.82 -24.72
CA PRO A 50 -16.61 -24.07 -25.31
C PRO A 50 -17.35 -24.47 -26.59
N ASP A 51 -18.62 -24.07 -26.71
CA ASP A 51 -19.48 -24.39 -27.86
C ASP A 51 -19.31 -23.40 -29.03
N ASP A 52 -18.56 -22.31 -28.84
CA ASP A 52 -18.34 -21.29 -29.86
C ASP A 52 -17.34 -21.81 -30.92
N PRO A 53 -17.75 -21.95 -32.19
CA PRO A 53 -16.86 -22.44 -33.24
C PRO A 53 -15.66 -21.53 -33.48
N SER A 54 -15.75 -20.23 -33.17
CA SER A 54 -14.63 -19.28 -33.28
C SER A 54 -13.54 -19.50 -32.23
N GLN A 55 -13.87 -20.24 -31.16
CA GLN A 55 -12.97 -20.54 -30.04
C GLN A 55 -12.44 -21.98 -30.07
N ARG A 56 -12.83 -22.77 -31.08
CA ARG A 56 -12.43 -24.17 -31.19
C ARG A 56 -10.90 -24.31 -31.23
N GLY A 57 -10.36 -25.09 -30.30
CA GLY A 57 -8.93 -25.34 -30.17
C GLY A 57 -8.14 -24.27 -29.40
N LEU A 58 -8.81 -23.20 -28.93
CA LEU A 58 -8.21 -22.25 -28.00
C LEU A 58 -8.23 -22.80 -26.57
N ARG A 59 -7.14 -22.55 -25.83
CA ARG A 59 -7.09 -22.84 -24.40
C ARG A 59 -7.64 -21.64 -23.63
N PRO A 60 -8.54 -21.83 -22.65
CA PRO A 60 -8.98 -20.74 -21.79
C PRO A 60 -7.79 -20.18 -21.02
N SER A 61 -7.77 -18.85 -20.89
CA SER A 61 -6.87 -18.11 -20.01
C SER A 61 -7.69 -17.52 -18.87
N LEU A 62 -7.07 -17.30 -17.71
CA LEU A 62 -7.72 -16.64 -16.58
C LEU A 62 -7.43 -15.14 -16.65
N GLU A 63 -8.49 -14.33 -16.79
CA GLU A 63 -8.45 -12.90 -16.57
C GLU A 63 -8.81 -12.60 -15.11
N ILE A 64 -7.99 -11.75 -14.48
CA ILE A 64 -8.14 -11.29 -13.12
C ILE A 64 -8.38 -9.78 -13.19
N SER A 65 -9.59 -9.38 -12.82
CA SER A 65 -9.98 -7.98 -12.69
C SER A 65 -9.95 -7.58 -11.22
N ILE A 66 -9.06 -6.67 -10.86
CA ILE A 66 -9.04 -6.03 -9.53
C ILE A 66 -9.65 -4.64 -9.68
N SER A 67 -10.66 -4.34 -8.87
CA SER A 67 -11.23 -3.00 -8.71
C SER A 67 -10.98 -2.54 -7.27
N LEU A 68 -10.34 -1.40 -7.10
CA LEU A 68 -10.14 -0.78 -5.79
C LEU A 68 -11.14 0.35 -5.64
N HIS A 69 -12.03 0.26 -4.66
CA HIS A 69 -12.98 1.31 -4.30
C HIS A 69 -12.33 2.24 -3.28
N CYS A 70 -11.85 3.37 -3.77
CA CYS A 70 -11.09 4.34 -3.01
C CYS A 70 -11.96 5.56 -2.65
N GLU A 71 -11.46 6.35 -1.72
CA GLU A 71 -11.94 7.70 -1.45
C GLU A 71 -10.79 8.70 -1.60
N ASP A 72 -11.09 9.89 -2.12
CA ASP A 72 -10.12 10.98 -2.16
C ASP A 72 -10.01 11.67 -0.79
N ARG A 73 -9.11 12.65 -0.68
CA ARG A 73 -8.91 13.40 0.58
C ARG A 73 -10.17 14.15 1.05
N ASN A 74 -11.11 14.41 0.15
CA ASN A 74 -12.36 15.09 0.44
C ASN A 74 -13.52 14.09 0.69
N GLY A 75 -13.23 12.78 0.73
CA GLY A 75 -14.25 11.73 0.87
C GLY A 75 -15.04 11.43 -0.40
N THR A 76 -14.57 11.89 -1.56
CA THR A 76 -15.22 11.58 -2.85
C THR A 76 -14.83 10.17 -3.28
N PRO A 77 -15.79 9.25 -3.48
CA PRO A 77 -15.49 7.90 -3.92
C PRO A 77 -15.02 7.88 -5.38
N TYR A 78 -14.00 7.07 -5.67
CA TYR A 78 -13.55 6.75 -7.03
C TYR A 78 -13.03 5.32 -7.11
N SER A 79 -13.07 4.72 -8.29
CA SER A 79 -12.63 3.34 -8.48
C SER A 79 -11.40 3.24 -9.38
N LEU A 80 -10.42 2.42 -9.00
CA LEU A 80 -9.30 2.03 -9.85
C LEU A 80 -9.46 0.59 -10.29
N ARG A 81 -9.60 0.36 -11.60
CA ARG A 81 -9.72 -1.00 -12.16
C ARG A 81 -8.50 -1.41 -12.98
N ARG A 82 -8.04 -2.65 -12.82
CA ARG A 82 -7.02 -3.29 -13.65
C ARG A 82 -7.43 -4.72 -14.00
N ALA A 83 -7.43 -5.03 -15.30
CA ALA A 83 -7.71 -6.36 -15.83
C ALA A 83 -6.42 -6.97 -16.41
N MET A 84 -5.93 -8.02 -15.77
CA MET A 84 -4.65 -8.67 -16.05
C MET A 84 -4.86 -10.14 -16.42
N LEU A 85 -3.94 -10.71 -17.18
CA LEU A 85 -3.95 -12.14 -17.49
C LEU A 85 -3.04 -12.89 -16.52
N ALA A 86 -3.59 -13.86 -15.79
CA ALA A 86 -2.90 -14.49 -14.66
C ALA A 86 -1.57 -15.17 -15.04
N MET A 87 -1.44 -15.69 -16.26
CA MET A 87 -0.29 -16.52 -16.66
C MET A 87 0.33 -16.10 -18.01
N ASP A 88 -0.01 -14.92 -18.51
CA ASP A 88 0.57 -14.44 -19.77
C ASP A 88 1.90 -13.71 -19.52
N LYS A 89 3.01 -14.34 -19.89
CA LYS A 89 4.36 -13.74 -19.79
C LYS A 89 4.54 -12.48 -20.65
N ARG A 90 3.65 -12.22 -21.60
CA ARG A 90 3.66 -10.98 -22.41
C ARG A 90 3.05 -9.80 -21.63
N GLN A 91 2.35 -10.08 -20.53
CA GLN A 91 1.75 -9.10 -19.63
C GLN A 91 2.17 -9.44 -18.20
N PRO A 92 3.43 -9.15 -17.85
CA PRO A 92 4.02 -9.59 -16.58
C PRO A 92 3.41 -8.94 -15.34
N ASP A 93 2.53 -7.95 -15.49
CA ASP A 93 1.88 -7.19 -14.41
C ASP A 93 1.41 -8.06 -13.24
N TRP A 94 0.73 -9.16 -13.56
CA TRP A 94 0.26 -10.09 -12.53
C TRP A 94 1.40 -10.91 -11.93
N ILE A 95 2.21 -11.56 -12.77
CA ILE A 95 3.21 -12.56 -12.34
C ILE A 95 4.40 -11.91 -11.63
N GLU A 96 4.81 -10.73 -12.07
CA GLU A 96 6.03 -10.06 -11.60
C GLU A 96 5.76 -9.03 -10.50
N VAL A 97 4.55 -8.47 -10.41
CA VAL A 97 4.24 -7.41 -9.43
C VAL A 97 3.12 -7.81 -8.50
N THR A 98 1.92 -8.05 -9.02
CA THR A 98 0.73 -8.20 -8.17
C THR A 98 0.77 -9.50 -7.36
N LEU A 99 0.95 -10.65 -7.99
CA LEU A 99 0.98 -11.95 -7.32
C LEU A 99 2.11 -12.06 -6.27
N PRO A 100 3.37 -11.67 -6.56
CA PRO A 100 4.42 -11.70 -5.54
C PRO A 100 4.12 -10.78 -4.35
N SER A 101 3.50 -9.61 -4.58
CA SER A 101 3.12 -8.70 -3.49
C SER A 101 2.05 -9.29 -2.58
N LEU A 102 1.08 -10.02 -3.16
CA LEU A 102 0.05 -10.73 -2.39
C LEU A 102 0.66 -11.90 -1.60
N GLN A 103 1.54 -12.69 -2.23
CA GLN A 103 2.22 -13.81 -1.57
C GLN A 103 3.10 -13.34 -0.41
N ALA A 104 3.76 -12.18 -0.54
CA ALA A 104 4.55 -11.57 0.53
C ALA A 104 3.69 -11.21 1.76
N LEU A 105 2.40 -10.93 1.55
CA LEU A 105 1.41 -10.67 2.60
C LEU A 105 0.74 -11.95 3.13
N GLY A 106 1.22 -13.12 2.71
CA GLY A 106 0.69 -14.42 3.16
C GLY A 106 -0.62 -14.82 2.49
N VAL A 107 -1.04 -14.14 1.43
CA VAL A 107 -2.23 -14.51 0.65
C VAL A 107 -1.91 -15.77 -0.16
N GLY A 108 -2.64 -16.85 0.13
CA GLY A 108 -2.50 -18.13 -0.57
C GLY A 108 -3.23 -18.15 -1.90
N GLU A 109 -4.48 -17.69 -1.92
CA GLU A 109 -5.31 -17.66 -3.12
C GLU A 109 -5.76 -16.22 -3.45
N PRO A 110 -5.81 -15.84 -4.74
CA PRO A 110 -6.28 -14.51 -5.13
C PRO A 110 -7.66 -14.18 -4.59
N SER A 111 -8.57 -15.15 -4.46
CA SER A 111 -9.92 -14.93 -3.95
C SER A 111 -9.96 -14.44 -2.50
N ASP A 112 -8.90 -14.67 -1.71
CA ASP A 112 -8.86 -14.33 -0.29
C ASP A 112 -8.79 -12.82 -0.02
N ILE A 113 -8.56 -11.99 -1.04
CA ILE A 113 -8.53 -10.52 -0.90
C ILE A 113 -9.86 -9.85 -1.28
N HIS A 114 -10.81 -10.58 -1.84
CA HIS A 114 -12.11 -10.03 -2.20
C HIS A 114 -12.85 -9.53 -0.94
N GLY A 115 -13.33 -8.28 -0.97
CA GLY A 115 -13.99 -7.61 0.16
C GLY A 115 -13.05 -7.18 1.29
N LYS A 116 -11.73 -7.33 1.13
CA LYS A 116 -10.75 -6.80 2.09
C LYS A 116 -10.37 -5.36 1.74
N PHE A 117 -9.83 -4.66 2.72
CA PHE A 117 -9.28 -3.32 2.51
C PHE A 117 -7.77 -3.41 2.27
N ALA A 118 -7.23 -2.55 1.41
CA ALA A 118 -5.83 -2.64 1.01
C ALA A 118 -5.17 -1.27 0.88
N HIS A 119 -3.88 -1.22 1.19
CA HIS A 119 -2.95 -0.18 0.73
C HIS A 119 -2.24 -0.69 -0.51
N VAL A 120 -2.39 0.03 -1.61
CA VAL A 120 -1.86 -0.36 -2.92
C VAL A 120 -1.00 0.74 -3.51
N GLU A 121 0.15 0.36 -4.05
CA GLU A 121 1.02 1.20 -4.84
C GLU A 121 0.82 0.90 -6.33
N LEU A 122 0.52 1.91 -7.15
CA LEU A 122 0.58 1.76 -8.61
C LEU A 122 2.03 1.87 -9.08
N VAL A 123 2.55 0.75 -9.59
CA VAL A 123 3.92 0.64 -10.07
C VAL A 123 3.92 0.53 -11.59
N GLN A 124 4.80 1.29 -12.24
CA GLN A 124 4.98 1.20 -13.69
C GLN A 124 5.74 -0.08 -14.05
N THR A 125 5.13 -0.91 -14.89
CA THR A 125 5.69 -2.20 -15.35
C THR A 125 6.19 -2.17 -16.79
N GLY A 126 5.82 -1.14 -17.56
CA GLY A 126 6.28 -0.98 -18.93
C GLY A 126 5.57 0.16 -19.66
N THR A 127 5.63 0.09 -20.99
CA THR A 127 4.91 0.99 -21.89
C THR A 127 4.34 0.21 -23.07
N TYR A 128 3.21 0.66 -23.60
CA TYR A 128 2.63 0.12 -24.82
C TYR A 128 2.10 1.27 -25.67
N THR A 129 2.18 1.12 -26.98
CA THR A 129 1.57 2.06 -27.92
C THR A 129 0.14 1.64 -28.17
N ASP A 130 -0.82 2.55 -27.98
CA ASP A 130 -2.20 2.27 -28.33
C ASP A 130 -2.45 2.30 -29.85
N ARG A 131 -3.68 1.99 -30.28
CA ARG A 131 -4.05 1.98 -31.71
C ARG A 131 -3.95 3.36 -32.36
N GLN A 132 -3.88 4.42 -31.57
CA GLN A 132 -3.77 5.81 -32.00
C GLN A 132 -2.31 6.27 -32.05
N GLY A 133 -1.34 5.39 -31.76
CA GLY A 133 0.09 5.73 -31.76
C GLY A 133 0.55 6.42 -30.47
N VAL A 134 -0.28 6.51 -29.43
CA VAL A 134 0.07 7.16 -28.17
C VAL A 134 0.75 6.15 -27.25
N LEU A 135 1.95 6.50 -26.79
CA LEU A 135 2.69 5.72 -25.79
C LEU A 135 1.99 5.85 -24.43
N LYS A 136 1.43 4.73 -23.95
CA LYS A 136 0.81 4.62 -22.63
C LYS A 136 1.69 3.82 -21.69
N ARG A 137 1.59 4.12 -20.40
CA ARG A 137 2.31 3.39 -19.34
C ARG A 137 1.47 2.18 -18.94
N LEU A 138 2.13 1.04 -18.86
CA LEU A 138 1.59 -0.16 -18.24
C LEU A 138 1.83 -0.04 -16.73
N THR A 139 0.79 -0.27 -15.93
CA THR A 139 0.86 -0.14 -14.47
C THR A 139 0.19 -1.34 -13.83
N ALA A 140 0.79 -1.83 -12.75
CA ALA A 140 0.28 -2.94 -11.96
C ALA A 140 0.04 -2.49 -10.51
N PHE A 141 -0.86 -3.19 -9.83
CA PHE A 141 -1.07 -3.03 -8.39
C PHE A 141 0.00 -3.81 -7.64
N ARG A 142 0.76 -3.12 -6.79
CA ARG A 142 1.57 -3.74 -5.74
C ARG A 142 0.85 -3.56 -4.42
N PHE A 143 0.47 -4.67 -3.80
CA PHE A 143 -0.13 -4.65 -2.47
C PHE A 143 0.95 -4.40 -1.43
N VAL A 144 0.77 -3.35 -0.62
CA VAL A 144 1.69 -2.96 0.44
C VAL A 144 1.20 -3.53 1.76
N GLU A 145 -0.11 -3.44 2.02
CA GLU A 145 -0.74 -3.91 3.24
C GLU A 145 -2.20 -4.30 2.99
N LEU A 146 -2.71 -5.23 3.79
CA LEU A 146 -4.11 -5.66 3.80
C LEU A 146 -4.67 -5.45 5.21
N PHE A 147 -5.89 -4.94 5.27
CA PHE A 147 -6.59 -4.64 6.51
C PHE A 147 -7.87 -5.49 6.59
N GLY A 148 -8.23 -5.88 7.81
CA GLY A 148 -9.45 -6.65 8.06
C GLY A 148 -10.68 -5.77 8.09
N THR A 149 -10.51 -4.48 8.41
CA THR A 149 -11.62 -3.53 8.56
C THR A 149 -11.34 -2.20 7.86
N GLU A 150 -12.42 -1.49 7.54
CA GLU A 150 -12.34 -0.16 6.93
C GLU A 150 -11.64 0.85 7.86
N LEU A 151 -11.86 0.72 9.17
CA LEU A 151 -11.29 1.62 10.18
C LEU A 151 -9.76 1.53 10.24
N GLU A 152 -9.21 0.31 10.22
CA GLU A 152 -7.76 0.08 10.15
C GLU A 152 -7.14 0.72 8.91
N MET A 153 -7.81 0.56 7.77
CA MET A 153 -7.37 1.16 6.50
C MET A 153 -7.39 2.69 6.55
N HIS A 154 -8.44 3.31 7.10
CA HIS A 154 -8.50 4.77 7.22
C HIS A 154 -7.43 5.31 8.18
N ALA A 155 -7.16 4.61 9.29
CA ALA A 155 -6.08 4.98 10.21
C ALA A 155 -4.70 4.90 9.52
N ALA A 156 -4.44 3.83 8.77
CA ALA A 156 -3.19 3.68 8.01
C ALA A 156 -3.05 4.74 6.90
N ARG A 157 -4.14 5.06 6.21
CA ARG A 157 -4.21 6.13 5.20
C ARG A 157 -3.84 7.49 5.79
N ASP A 158 -4.48 7.84 6.91
CA ASP A 158 -4.29 9.13 7.55
C ASP A 158 -2.85 9.29 8.04
N LEU A 159 -2.24 8.23 8.61
CA LEU A 159 -0.82 8.19 8.96
C LEU A 159 0.09 8.37 7.73
N HIS A 160 -0.16 7.62 6.65
CA HIS A 160 0.64 7.68 5.43
C HIS A 160 0.66 9.08 4.81
N PHE A 161 -0.47 9.81 4.84
CA PHE A 161 -0.55 11.17 4.32
C PHE A 161 -0.12 12.25 5.33
N ALA A 162 -0.22 12.01 6.64
CA ALA A 162 0.31 12.91 7.67
C ALA A 162 1.84 12.95 7.66
N ASP A 163 2.50 11.79 7.57
CA ASP A 163 3.97 11.69 7.47
C ASP A 163 4.50 12.42 6.24
N ARG A 164 3.73 12.39 5.13
CA ARG A 164 4.09 13.06 3.89
C ARG A 164 3.82 14.57 3.88
N ALA A 165 2.92 15.05 4.74
CA ALA A 165 2.65 16.49 4.91
C ALA A 165 3.68 17.17 5.82
N ASN A 166 4.25 16.42 6.77
CA ASN A 166 5.28 16.92 7.70
C ASN A 166 6.73 16.75 7.18
N GLY A 167 6.93 15.93 6.14
CA GLY A 167 8.24 15.72 5.52
C GLY A 167 8.40 16.50 4.21
N HIS A 168 9.25 17.52 4.21
CA HIS A 168 9.82 18.07 2.97
C HIS A 168 10.39 16.94 2.10
N ALA A 169 10.19 17.04 0.78
CA ALA A 169 10.66 16.11 -0.22
C ALA A 169 12.08 15.60 0.06
N ASN A 170 12.21 14.30 0.32
CA ASN A 170 13.42 13.56 -0.03
C ASN A 170 13.09 12.09 -0.26
N GLY A 171 13.29 11.65 -1.49
CA GLY A 171 13.29 10.24 -1.84
C GLY A 171 14.44 9.55 -1.12
N ALA A 172 14.11 8.70 -0.15
CA ALA A 172 15.01 7.70 0.39
C ALA A 172 14.50 6.33 -0.05
N THR A 173 15.07 5.83 -1.14
CA THR A 173 14.96 4.43 -1.55
C THR A 173 15.41 3.55 -0.39
N VAL A 174 14.48 2.83 0.23
CA VAL A 174 14.85 1.73 1.13
C VAL A 174 15.18 0.55 0.22
N ALA A 175 16.47 0.36 -0.03
CA ALA A 175 16.98 -0.80 -0.75
C ALA A 175 16.71 -2.07 0.07
N ALA A 176 16.04 -3.04 -0.55
CA ALA A 176 15.86 -4.38 0.00
C ALA A 176 17.22 -5.08 0.22
N PRO A 177 17.37 -5.92 1.26
CA PRO A 177 18.60 -6.66 1.51
C PRO A 177 18.85 -7.71 0.41
N LYS A 178 20.03 -7.65 -0.20
CA LYS A 178 20.51 -8.60 -1.22
C LYS A 178 20.73 -10.00 -0.59
N PRO A 179 20.28 -11.11 -1.22
CA PRO A 179 20.56 -12.45 -0.73
C PRO A 179 22.06 -12.81 -0.81
N PRO A 180 22.57 -13.69 0.08
CA PRO A 180 24.00 -14.00 0.17
C PRO A 180 24.49 -14.76 -1.07
N GLN A 181 25.51 -14.22 -1.74
CA GLN A 181 26.18 -14.89 -2.85
C GLN A 181 27.14 -15.98 -2.33
N ALA A 182 27.04 -17.15 -2.96
CA ALA A 182 27.84 -18.33 -2.70
C ALA A 182 29.34 -18.11 -3.01
N ARG A 183 30.19 -18.84 -2.26
CA ARG A 183 31.64 -18.88 -2.37
C ARG A 183 32.10 -19.60 -3.64
N THR A 184 33.14 -19.09 -4.30
CA THR A 184 34.04 -19.88 -5.17
C THR A 184 35.50 -19.40 -5.02
N ASN A 185 36.45 -20.34 -5.11
CA ASN A 185 37.83 -20.31 -4.59
C ASN A 185 38.93 -19.77 -5.54
N GLY A 186 40.03 -19.27 -4.93
CA GLY A 186 41.47 -19.34 -5.35
C GLY A 186 41.92 -18.48 -6.55
N ASN A 187 43.13 -17.92 -6.70
CA ASN A 187 44.45 -17.90 -6.04
C ASN A 187 45.19 -16.70 -6.73
N GLY A 188 45.84 -15.71 -6.12
CA GLY A 188 47.12 -15.73 -5.38
C GLY A 188 48.21 -14.92 -6.13
N HIS A 189 48.61 -13.74 -5.62
CA HIS A 189 50.01 -13.23 -5.69
C HIS A 189 50.22 -11.98 -4.81
N THR A 190 51.22 -12.05 -3.93
CA THR A 190 51.87 -10.99 -3.13
C THR A 190 53.38 -11.13 -3.37
N PRO A 191 54.22 -10.07 -3.35
CA PRO A 191 54.57 -9.35 -2.11
C PRO A 191 54.90 -7.84 -2.35
N LYS A 192 55.30 -6.92 -1.44
CA LYS A 192 56.06 -6.91 -0.17
C LYS A 192 55.81 -5.50 0.52
N PRO A 193 56.40 -5.12 1.68
CA PRO A 193 55.67 -4.48 2.80
C PRO A 193 56.24 -3.12 3.27
N LEU A 194 55.44 -2.29 3.94
CA LEU A 194 55.93 -1.30 4.91
C LEU A 194 54.92 -1.17 6.07
N ALA A 195 55.41 -1.27 7.30
CA ALA A 195 54.67 -1.16 8.56
C ALA A 195 54.74 0.29 9.13
N PRO A 196 54.33 0.57 10.38
CA PRO A 196 52.96 0.93 10.79
C PRO A 196 52.90 2.33 11.45
N VAL A 197 51.78 3.07 11.36
CA VAL A 197 51.54 4.25 12.23
C VAL A 197 50.09 4.36 12.68
N ALA A 198 49.94 4.22 14.00
CA ALA A 198 48.99 4.84 14.94
C ALA A 198 47.47 4.82 14.68
N ALA A 199 46.77 4.17 15.61
CA ALA A 199 45.35 4.34 15.90
C ALA A 199 45.08 5.67 16.64
N PRO A 200 43.96 6.35 16.35
CA PRO A 200 43.28 7.19 17.31
C PRO A 200 41.96 6.55 17.81
N LYS A 201 41.80 6.69 19.12
CA LYS A 201 40.73 6.24 20.03
C LYS A 201 39.38 6.92 19.72
N PRO A 202 38.22 6.31 20.05
CA PRO A 202 36.91 6.84 19.69
C PRO A 202 36.59 8.13 20.46
N ALA A 203 36.26 9.19 19.72
CA ALA A 203 35.66 10.39 20.27
C ALA A 203 34.20 10.11 20.62
N GLN A 204 33.89 10.22 21.91
CA GLN A 204 32.53 10.25 22.45
C GLN A 204 31.79 11.45 21.84
N ALA A 205 30.81 11.18 20.97
CA ALA A 205 29.83 12.16 20.58
C ALA A 205 28.84 12.35 21.75
N ARG A 206 28.82 13.57 22.25
CA ARG A 206 28.08 14.04 23.42
C ARG A 206 26.58 13.81 23.23
N ALA A 207 25.96 13.12 24.19
CA ALA A 207 24.53 13.22 24.43
C ALA A 207 24.19 14.69 24.70
N SER A 208 23.60 15.36 23.70
CA SER A 208 22.91 16.61 23.93
C SER A 208 21.49 16.26 24.35
N VAL A 209 21.29 16.20 25.66
CA VAL A 209 19.96 16.28 26.27
C VAL A 209 19.42 17.66 25.92
N ALA A 210 18.70 17.74 24.81
CA ALA A 210 17.76 18.82 24.58
C ALA A 210 16.46 18.42 25.29
N THR A 211 16.29 18.92 26.52
CA THR A 211 14.97 19.16 27.12
C THR A 211 14.23 20.14 26.21
N GLY A 212 13.61 19.61 25.17
CA GLY A 212 12.59 20.27 24.39
C GLY A 212 11.32 19.48 24.61
N THR A 213 10.42 19.99 25.45
CA THR A 213 9.04 19.53 25.52
C THR A 213 8.46 19.58 24.11
N PRO A 214 8.06 18.46 23.49
CA PRO A 214 7.32 18.53 22.25
C PRO A 214 5.92 19.01 22.61
N VAL A 215 5.58 20.25 22.22
CA VAL A 215 4.19 20.65 22.09
C VAL A 215 3.66 19.82 20.93
N ALA A 216 3.09 18.65 21.23
CA ALA A 216 2.31 17.86 20.30
C ALA A 216 1.27 18.79 19.69
N GLY A 217 1.19 18.84 18.36
CA GLY A 217 0.12 19.55 17.70
C GLY A 217 -1.21 18.98 18.19
N ASN A 218 -2.21 19.83 18.39
CA ASN A 218 -3.55 19.40 18.84
C ASN A 218 -4.14 18.28 17.96
N SER A 219 -3.72 18.23 16.69
CA SER A 219 -4.08 17.21 15.70
C SER A 219 -3.52 15.82 16.02
N ASP A 220 -2.28 15.72 16.52
CA ASP A 220 -1.60 14.45 16.78
C ASP A 220 -2.20 13.76 18.02
N ARG A 221 -2.57 14.56 19.02
CA ARG A 221 -3.25 14.07 20.22
C ARG A 221 -4.68 13.64 19.93
N ALA A 222 -5.41 14.36 19.08
CA ALA A 222 -6.77 13.98 18.68
C ALA A 222 -6.79 12.66 17.89
N ALA A 223 -5.84 12.45 16.98
CA ALA A 223 -5.71 11.18 16.27
C ALA A 223 -5.37 10.03 17.23
N ALA A 224 -4.43 10.25 18.15
CA ALA A 224 -4.06 9.26 19.15
C ALA A 224 -5.21 8.93 20.13
N LEU A 225 -6.06 9.90 20.48
CA LEU A 225 -7.27 9.67 21.28
C LEU A 225 -8.28 8.79 20.53
N LYS A 226 -8.52 9.01 19.24
CA LYS A 226 -9.41 8.14 18.44
C LYS A 226 -8.91 6.70 18.39
N VAL A 227 -7.60 6.52 18.26
CA VAL A 227 -6.98 5.19 18.30
C VAL A 227 -7.18 4.56 19.68
N ALA A 228 -6.93 5.31 20.76
CA ALA A 228 -7.17 4.83 22.13
C ALA A 228 -8.64 4.47 22.40
N GLU A 229 -9.60 5.24 21.88
CA GLU A 229 -11.04 4.94 21.99
C GLU A 229 -11.39 3.63 21.26
N THR A 230 -10.76 3.37 20.11
CA THR A 230 -10.95 2.12 19.38
C THR A 230 -10.39 0.93 20.16
N LEU A 231 -9.20 1.06 20.75
CA LEU A 231 -8.63 0.04 21.62
C LEU A 231 -9.54 -0.22 22.83
N TRP A 232 -10.20 0.81 23.36
CA TRP A 232 -11.17 0.69 24.43
C TRP A 232 -12.38 -0.14 24.01
N GLN A 233 -12.96 0.11 22.83
CA GLN A 233 -14.08 -0.71 22.32
C GLN A 233 -13.71 -2.19 22.18
N THR A 234 -12.49 -2.49 21.73
CA THR A 234 -11.99 -3.87 21.68
C THR A 234 -11.84 -4.47 23.07
N ALA A 235 -11.31 -3.68 24.02
CA ALA A 235 -11.07 -4.13 25.38
C ALA A 235 -12.36 -4.37 26.18
N LEU A 236 -13.47 -3.69 25.86
CA LEU A 236 -14.77 -3.91 26.50
C LEU A 236 -15.30 -5.34 26.39
N HIS A 237 -14.80 -6.12 25.44
CA HIS A 237 -15.20 -7.52 25.23
C HIS A 237 -14.32 -8.54 25.97
N THR A 238 -13.38 -8.10 26.82
CA THR A 238 -12.52 -8.99 27.60
C THR A 238 -12.91 -9.03 29.08
N ASP A 239 -12.41 -10.03 29.81
CA ASP A 239 -12.67 -10.19 31.25
C ASP A 239 -12.01 -9.08 32.10
N ASP A 240 -10.98 -8.41 31.57
CA ASP A 240 -10.30 -7.27 32.18
C ASP A 240 -10.11 -6.14 31.14
N PRO A 241 -11.14 -5.32 30.90
CA PRO A 241 -11.09 -4.27 29.90
C PRO A 241 -10.01 -3.22 30.15
N VAL A 242 -9.77 -2.85 31.41
CA VAL A 242 -8.80 -1.80 31.75
C VAL A 242 -7.36 -2.32 31.61
N GLY A 243 -7.07 -3.53 32.10
CA GLY A 243 -5.74 -4.14 31.93
C GLY A 243 -5.43 -4.48 30.47
N THR A 244 -6.44 -4.89 29.70
CA THR A 244 -6.33 -5.12 28.25
C THR A 244 -6.01 -3.81 27.53
N LEU A 245 -6.76 -2.73 27.83
CA LEU A 245 -6.51 -1.41 27.25
C LEU A 245 -5.09 -0.92 27.56
N GLU A 246 -4.62 -1.04 28.80
CA GLU A 246 -3.28 -0.60 29.19
C GLU A 246 -2.18 -1.33 28.39
N THR A 247 -2.37 -2.62 28.16
CA THR A 247 -1.45 -3.45 27.37
C THR A 247 -1.43 -3.00 25.91
N LEU A 248 -2.62 -2.87 25.31
CA LEU A 248 -2.77 -2.43 23.92
C LEU A 248 -2.18 -1.04 23.68
N MET A 249 -2.41 -0.09 24.60
CA MET A 249 -1.90 1.28 24.48
C MET A 249 -0.37 1.36 24.55
N LYS A 250 0.30 0.45 25.28
CA LYS A 250 1.78 0.39 25.36
C LYS A 250 2.41 -0.08 24.06
N ASP A 251 1.72 -0.96 23.34
CA ASP A 251 2.20 -1.56 22.10
C ASP A 251 1.90 -0.70 20.86
N VAL A 252 1.00 0.29 20.97
CA VAL A 252 0.62 1.18 19.88
C VAL A 252 1.49 2.45 19.85
N PRO A 253 2.35 2.63 18.83
CA PRO A 253 3.32 3.72 18.80
C PRO A 253 2.70 5.12 18.83
N VAL A 254 1.57 5.33 18.15
CA VAL A 254 0.90 6.64 18.07
C VAL A 254 0.36 7.09 19.43
N VAL A 255 -0.19 6.16 20.22
CA VAL A 255 -0.70 6.41 21.57
C VAL A 255 0.47 6.74 22.51
N LYS A 256 1.55 5.96 22.42
CA LYS A 256 2.78 6.16 23.20
C LYS A 256 3.47 7.48 22.89
N GLN A 257 3.59 7.84 21.62
CA GLN A 257 4.21 9.10 21.17
C GLN A 257 3.40 10.33 21.59
N ALA A 258 2.07 10.22 21.59
CA ALA A 258 1.17 11.27 22.06
C ALA A 258 1.09 11.37 23.61
N GLY A 259 1.77 10.46 24.33
CA GLY A 259 1.77 10.42 25.79
C GLY A 259 0.41 10.12 26.40
N ILE A 260 -0.50 9.47 25.66
CA ILE A 260 -1.82 9.10 26.15
C ILE A 260 -1.67 7.80 26.94
N THR A 261 -2.20 7.78 28.15
CA THR A 261 -2.19 6.63 29.05
C THR A 261 -3.63 6.31 29.48
N VAL A 262 -3.81 5.19 30.18
CA VAL A 262 -5.11 4.89 30.80
C VAL A 262 -5.55 5.94 31.82
N GLU A 263 -4.61 6.70 32.41
CA GLU A 263 -4.88 7.78 33.36
C GLU A 263 -5.27 9.11 32.68
N ASP A 264 -5.26 9.16 31.34
CA ASP A 264 -5.65 10.34 30.59
C ASP A 264 -7.13 10.69 30.86
N GLN A 265 -7.45 11.96 31.08
CA GLN A 265 -8.80 12.39 31.46
C GLN A 265 -9.87 11.90 30.46
N ALA A 266 -9.59 11.99 29.15
CA ALA A 266 -10.54 11.54 28.13
C ALA A 266 -10.78 10.03 28.18
N VAL A 267 -9.72 9.26 28.48
CA VAL A 267 -9.79 7.80 28.61
C VAL A 267 -10.55 7.40 29.88
N GLN A 268 -10.33 8.11 30.98
CA GLN A 268 -11.05 7.92 32.24
C GLN A 268 -12.55 8.23 32.11
N GLU A 269 -12.93 9.19 31.27
CA GLU A 269 -14.34 9.48 30.96
C GLU A 269 -15.02 8.31 30.22
N TRP A 270 -14.34 7.67 29.25
CA TRP A 270 -14.88 6.48 28.57
C TRP A 270 -15.00 5.29 29.52
N ILE A 271 -13.94 5.03 30.30
CA ILE A 271 -13.91 3.97 31.31
C ILE A 271 -15.06 4.15 32.29
N SER A 272 -15.24 5.36 32.82
CA SER A 272 -16.31 5.65 33.78
C SER A 272 -17.70 5.55 33.15
N ARG A 273 -17.86 5.98 31.90
CA ARG A 273 -19.14 5.89 31.18
C ARG A 273 -19.56 4.45 30.93
N ASP A 274 -18.60 3.60 30.56
CA ASP A 274 -18.90 2.27 30.01
C ASP A 274 -18.76 1.14 31.06
N LEU A 275 -18.01 1.35 32.16
CA LEU A 275 -17.85 0.35 33.24
C LEU A 275 -18.60 0.65 34.54
N ILE A 276 -19.16 1.85 34.73
CA ILE A 276 -19.99 2.11 35.92
C ILE A 276 -21.44 1.73 35.57
N PRO A 277 -21.99 0.63 36.13
CA PRO A 277 -23.40 0.34 35.98
C PRO A 277 -24.21 1.41 36.73
N PHE A 278 -25.25 1.95 36.08
CA PHE A 278 -26.33 2.65 36.76
C PHE A 278 -27.09 1.70 37.71
#